data_AF-A0A918CFB4-F1
#
_entry.id   AF-A0A918CFB4-F1
#
_cell.length_a   1.000
_cell.length_b   1.000
_cell.length_c   1.000
_cell.angle_alpha   90.00
_cell.angle_beta   90.00
_cell.angle_gamma   90.00
#
_symmetry.space_group_name_H-M   'P 1'
#
loop_
_entity.id
_entity.type
_entity.pdbx_description
1 polymer ?
#
loop_
_entity_poly.entity_id
_entity_poly.type
_entity_poly.pdbx_seq_one_letter_code
_entity_poly.pdbx_strand_id
1 'polypeptide(L)' 'MTTWEYITTPLLIHNTAAILNNWGSEGWELVQIVQGPEGGLVAYLKRPVGGAASAAASAGAAAAAQAAKQFEGEA' A
#
# COMPACT_ATOMS: atom_id res chain seq x y z
N MET A 1 -9.33 -20.14 -3.09
CA MET A 1 -8.19 -19.82 -2.21
C MET A 1 -7.79 -18.39 -2.45
N THR A 2 -7.44 -17.63 -1.41
CA THR A 2 -6.93 -16.27 -1.57
C THR A 2 -5.50 -16.33 -2.11
N THR A 3 -5.26 -15.62 -3.21
CA THR A 3 -3.93 -15.41 -3.78
C THR A 3 -3.35 -14.09 -3.26
N TRP A 4 -2.02 -14.02 -3.11
CA TRP A 4 -1.34 -12.87 -2.52
C TRP A 4 -0.27 -12.32 -3.46
N GLU A 5 -0.16 -11.00 -3.49
CA GLU A 5 0.96 -10.26 -4.04
C GLU A 5 1.83 -9.74 -2.89
N TYR A 6 3.14 -9.65 -3.12
CA TYR A 6 4.13 -9.24 -2.12
C TYR A 6 5.02 -8.14 -2.68
N ILE A 7 5.41 -7.20 -1.82
CA ILE A 7 6.39 -6.17 -2.14
C ILE A 7 7.37 -5.98 -1.00
N THR A 8 8.55 -5.50 -1.34
CA THR A 8 9.61 -5.13 -0.41
C THR A 8 10.01 -3.69 -0.68
N THR A 9 10.02 -2.85 0.37
CA THR A 9 10.37 -1.43 0.28
C THR A 9 11.42 -1.05 1.33
N PRO A 10 12.42 -0.23 0.98
CA PRO A 10 13.29 0.36 1.99
C PRO A 10 12.50 1.34 2.86
N LEU A 11 12.90 1.47 4.12
CA LEU A 11 12.39 2.43 5.08
C LEU A 11 13.48 3.46 5.39
N LEU A 12 13.17 4.73 5.16
CA LEU A 12 14.05 5.85 5.48
C LEU A 12 13.88 6.23 6.95
N ILE A 13 15.01 6.37 7.65
CA ILE A 13 15.04 6.82 9.05
C ILE A 13 14.36 8.19 9.14
N HIS A 14 13.60 8.40 10.22
CA HIS A 14 12.72 9.56 10.45
C HIS A 14 11.51 9.68 9.51
N ASN A 15 11.34 8.80 8.52
CA ASN A 15 10.19 8.82 7.60
C ASN A 15 9.42 7.49 7.53
N THR A 16 9.75 6.52 8.39
CA THR A 16 9.14 5.18 8.40
C THR A 16 7.61 5.21 8.45
N ALA A 17 7.03 6.04 9.33
CA ALA A 17 5.58 6.10 9.49
C ALA A 17 4.88 6.58 8.21
N ALA A 18 5.42 7.60 7.53
CA ALA A 18 4.84 8.11 6.30
C ALA A 18 4.90 7.06 5.17
N ILE A 19 6.04 6.37 5.04
CA ILE A 19 6.20 5.30 4.04
C ILE A 19 5.19 4.18 4.27
N LEU A 20 5.04 3.72 5.52
CA LEU A 20 4.08 2.66 5.85
C LEU A 20 2.63 3.11 5.62
N ASN A 21 2.29 4.36 5.97
CA ASN A 21 0.95 4.90 5.73
C ASN A 21 0.62 5.01 4.25
N ASN A 22 1.58 5.41 3.41
CA ASN A 22 1.37 5.48 1.95
C ASN A 22 1.04 4.09 1.39
N TRP A 23 1.86 3.08 1.70
CA TRP A 23 1.58 1.70 1.26
C TRP A 23 0.28 1.15 1.85
N GLY A 24 0.01 1.43 3.13
CA GLY A 24 -1.25 1.06 3.79
C GLY A 24 -2.48 1.65 3.10
N SER A 25 -2.39 2.90 2.61
CA SER A 25 -3.47 3.54 1.87
C SER A 25 -3.76 2.90 0.51
N GLU A 26 -2.76 2.23 -0.09
CA GLU A 26 -2.88 1.43 -1.30
C GLU A 26 -3.34 -0.02 -1.05
N GLY A 27 -3.70 -0.33 0.20
CA GLY A 27 -4.23 -1.62 0.63
C GLY A 27 -3.17 -2.67 0.93
N TRP A 28 -1.91 -2.28 1.09
CA TRP A 28 -0.84 -3.19 1.52
C TRP A 28 -0.85 -3.41 3.03
N GLU A 29 -0.75 -4.67 3.43
CA GLU A 29 -0.64 -5.09 4.83
C GLU A 29 0.82 -5.34 5.16
N LEU A 30 1.33 -4.69 6.23
CA LEU A 30 2.68 -4.92 6.74
C LEU A 30 2.81 -6.34 7.30
N VAL A 31 3.79 -7.10 6.81
CA VAL A 31 4.12 -8.43 7.30
C VAL A 31 5.22 -8.36 8.36
N GLN A 32 6.34 -7.73 8.03
CA GLN A 32 7.50 -7.63 8.92
C GLN A 32 8.44 -6.51 8.48
N ILE A 33 9.18 -5.96 9.45
CA ILE A 33 10.35 -5.11 9.22
C ILE A 33 11.60 -5.89 9.61
N VAL A 34 12.61 -5.88 8.74
CA VAL A 34 13.94 -6.49 9.00
C VAL A 34 15.03 -5.45 8.83
N GLN A 35 16.17 -5.72 9.45
CA GLN A 35 17.39 -4.94 9.24
C GLN A 35 18.15 -5.53 8.05
N GLY A 36 18.53 -4.69 7.09
CA GLY A 36 19.26 -5.11 5.90
C GLY A 36 20.71 -5.51 6.22
N PRO A 37 21.34 -6.39 5.41
CA PRO A 37 22.73 -6.82 5.62
C PRO A 37 23.74 -5.65 5.51
N GLU A 38 23.41 -4.61 4.75
CA GLU A 38 24.22 -3.39 4.59
C GLU A 38 23.80 -2.26 5.54
N GLY A 39 22.91 -2.54 6.52
CA GLY A 39 22.25 -1.55 7.35
C GLY A 39 20.93 -1.04 6.76
N GLY A 40 20.20 -0.25 7.54
CA GLY A 40 18.86 0.25 7.17
C GLY A 40 17.73 -0.73 7.44
N LEU A 41 16.49 -0.23 7.35
CA LEU A 41 15.27 -1.01 7.59
C LEU A 41 14.57 -1.32 6.27
N VAL A 42 14.02 -2.52 6.15
CA VAL A 42 13.27 -2.99 4.98
C VAL A 42 11.95 -3.55 5.46
N ALA A 43 10.85 -3.15 4.82
CA ALA A 43 9.51 -3.66 5.09
C ALA A 43 9.08 -4.65 4.01
N TYR A 44 8.53 -5.78 4.45
CA TYR A 44 7.79 -6.73 3.62
C TYR A 44 6.31 -6.49 3.80
N LEU A 45 5.59 -6.37 2.69
CA LEU A 45 4.15 -6.17 2.69
C LEU A 45 3.48 -7.18 1.76
N LYS A 46 2.19 -7.44 2.01
CA LYS A 46 1.35 -8.30 1.19
C LYS A 46 0.02 -7.64 0.89
N ARG A 47 -0.65 -8.07 -0.18
CA ARG A 47 -2.01 -7.65 -0.51
C ARG A 47 -2.76 -8.80 -1.20
N PRO A 48 -4.06 -9.01 -0.93
CA PRO A 48 -4.81 -10.03 -1.65
C PRO A 48 -4.97 -9.62 -3.12
N VAL A 49 -4.80 -10.59 -4.02
CA VAL A 49 -5.08 -10.43 -5.45
C VAL A 49 -6.30 -11.25 -5.83
N GLY A 50 -7.18 -10.62 -6.62
CA GLY A 50 -8.44 -11.23 -7.06
C GLY A 50 -9.53 -11.28 -6.00
N GLY A 51 -10.78 -11.29 -6.45
CA GLY A 51 -11.97 -11.42 -5.59
C GLY A 51 -12.31 -10.17 -4.77
N ALA A 52 -13.34 -10.30 -3.93
CA ALA A 52 -13.93 -9.19 -3.17
C ALA A 52 -12.95 -8.52 -2.19
N ALA A 53 -12.01 -9.27 -1.61
CA ALA A 53 -11.02 -8.74 -0.68
C ALA A 53 -10.01 -7.80 -1.37
N SER A 54 -9.59 -8.13 -2.59
CA SER A 54 -8.72 -7.28 -3.40
C SER A 54 -9.43 -6.00 -3.84
N ALA A 55 -10.70 -6.12 -4.28
CA ALA A 55 -11.53 -4.97 -4.62
C ALA A 55 -11.72 -4.03 -3.43
N ALA A 56 -12.02 -4.56 -2.24
CA ALA A 56 -12.16 -3.79 -1.01
C ALA A 56 -10.87 -3.07 -0.61
N ALA A 57 -9.71 -3.73 -0.73
CA ALA A 57 -8.41 -3.14 -0.43
C ALA A 57 -8.07 -1.96 -1.35
N SER A 58 -8.45 -2.01 -2.64
CA SER A 58 -8.26 -0.92 -3.60
C SER A 58 -9.38 0.14 -3.63
N ALA A 59 -10.50 -0.10 -2.96
CA ALA A 59 -11.72 0.69 -3.13
C ALA A 59 -11.55 2.14 -2.68
N GLY A 60 -10.82 2.40 -1.59
CA GLY A 60 -10.59 3.75 -1.08
C GLY A 60 -9.81 4.62 -2.06
N ALA A 61 -8.72 4.11 -2.61
CA ALA A 61 -7.92 4.79 -3.63
C ALA A 61 -8.70 4.99 -4.93
N ALA A 62 -9.47 3.98 -5.37
CA ALA A 62 -10.30 4.07 -6.57
C ALA A 62 -11.43 5.11 -6.43
N ALA A 63 -12.08 5.18 -5.27
CA ALA A 63 -13.12 6.15 -4.97
C ALA A 63 -12.57 7.59 -4.96
N ALA A 64 -11.39 7.80 -4.35
CA ALA A 64 -10.72 9.10 -4.38
C ALA A 64 -10.38 9.55 -5.81
N ALA A 65 -9.88 8.64 -6.65
CA ALA A 65 -9.59 8.93 -8.05
C ALA A 65 -10.86 9.22 -8.88
N GLN A 66 -12.00 8.60 -8.55
CA GLN A 66 -13.29 8.91 -9.18
C GLN A 66 -13.82 10.28 -8.76
N ALA A 67 -13.74 10.62 -7.48
CA ALA A 67 -14.16 11.93 -6.95
C ALA A 67 -13.34 13.07 -7.58
N ALA A 68 -12.02 12.90 -7.74
CA ALA A 68 -11.17 13.89 -8.41
C ALA A 68 -11.64 14.18 -9.85
N LYS A 69 -11.95 13.13 -10.64
CA LYS A 69 -12.44 13.28 -12.01
C LYS A 69 -13.81 13.98 -12.09
N GLN A 70 -14.66 13.78 -11.09
CA GLN A 70 -15.97 14.44 -11.03
C GLN A 70 -15.81 15.95 -10.78
N PHE A 71 -14.89 16.34 -9.89
CA PHE A 71 -14.63 17.74 -9.58
C PHE A 71 -14.00 18.52 -10.75
N GLU A 72 -13.19 17.86 -11.58
CA GLU A 72 -12.60 18.45 -12.79
C GLU A 72 -13.63 18.66 -13.93
N GLY A 73 -14.78 17.98 -13.89
CA GLY A 73 -15.83 18.06 -14.92
C GLY A 73 -16.89 19.15 -14.71
N GLU A 74 -16.82 19.90 -13.60
CA GLU A 74 -17.78 20.95 -13.22
C GLU A 74 -17.28 22.39 -13.46
N ALA A 75 -16.19 22.57 -14.23
CA ALA A 75 -15.65 23.89 -14.61
C ALA A 75 -16.03 24.30 -16.06
#